data_AF-A0A7C0YRC8-F1
#
_entry.id   AF-A0A7C0YRC8-F1
#
_cell.length_a   1.000
_cell.length_b   1.000
_cell.length_c   1.000
_cell.angle_alpha   90.00
_cell.angle_beta   90.00
_cell.angle_gamma   90.00
#
_symmetry.space_group_name_H-M   'P 1'
#
loop_
_entity.id
_entity.type
_entity.pdbx_description
1 polymer ?
#
loop_
_entity_poly.entity_id
_entity_poly.type
_entity_poly.pdbx_seq_one_letter_code
_entity_poly.pdbx_strand_id
1 'polypeptide(L)'
;MPEEKIEKKVIKIPSTVTVKRFSELLGLPVSQVITELMKNKIMATINEEIDFETASIIAQDLEFETEKDIEDSGEEMLDLEKVIEICKQEKESGKNLKPRPPVVTILGHVDHGKTSLLDAIRKTSVVSGEAGGITQHIKAYQVKKKGQLITFIDTPGHEAFSAMRERGVNIAGIAVLVVAADDGVRPQTKEVIEYLKEKKIPTVVAINKVDKPEANVQKVKQELADDGILLEEWGGEVLSAEVSAKQNKGIDGLLESILLVAEIEYFKADYKRDALAIVLESHLDPQKEPWPLFWLKPEH
;
A
#
# COMPACT_ATOMS: atom_id res chain seq x y z
N MET A 1 62.50 8.54 15.72
CA MET A 1 61.41 9.45 15.32
C MET A 1 60.14 8.63 15.42
N PRO A 2 59.20 8.92 16.32
CA PRO A 2 57.96 8.16 16.39
C PRO A 2 57.05 8.61 15.24
N GLU A 3 56.53 7.65 14.49
CA GLU A 3 55.54 7.85 13.44
C GLU A 3 54.21 8.32 14.07
N GLU A 4 53.71 9.47 13.60
CA GLU A 4 52.38 9.97 13.96
C GLU A 4 51.32 9.03 13.39
N LYS A 5 50.59 8.35 14.29
CA LYS A 5 49.36 7.64 13.95
C LYS A 5 48.33 8.65 13.46
N ILE A 6 48.06 8.65 12.16
CA ILE A 6 46.94 9.38 11.58
C ILE A 6 45.65 8.73 12.09
N GLU A 7 44.88 9.44 12.91
CA GLU A 7 43.54 9.02 13.34
C GLU A 7 42.65 8.92 12.10
N LYS A 8 42.31 7.68 11.71
CA LYS A 8 41.33 7.44 10.65
C LYS A 8 39.96 7.92 11.12
N LYS A 9 39.46 8.97 10.46
CA LYS A 9 38.16 9.56 10.77
C LYS A 9 37.07 8.70 10.12
N VAL A 10 36.37 7.92 10.93
CA VAL A 10 35.20 7.14 10.47
C VAL A 10 34.05 8.10 10.19
N ILE A 11 33.52 8.07 8.98
CA ILE A 11 32.41 8.93 8.54
C ILE A 11 31.16 8.09 8.39
N LYS A 12 30.08 8.52 9.04
CA LYS A 12 28.79 7.88 8.90
C LYS A 12 28.09 8.38 7.62
N ILE A 13 27.62 7.46 6.78
CA ILE A 13 26.95 7.76 5.50
C ILE A 13 25.59 7.07 5.47
N PRO A 14 24.49 7.78 5.16
CA PRO A 14 23.16 7.19 5.02
C PRO A 14 23.06 6.23 3.82
N SER A 15 21.93 5.52 3.70
CA SER A 15 21.67 4.55 2.61
C SER A 15 21.74 5.17 1.20
N THR A 16 21.29 6.42 1.06
CA THR A 16 21.45 7.24 -0.14
C THR A 16 21.89 8.65 0.28
N VAL A 17 22.80 9.26 -0.48
CA VAL A 17 23.34 10.59 -0.19
C VAL A 17 23.50 11.39 -1.48
N THR A 18 23.17 12.68 -1.48
CA THR A 18 23.47 13.55 -2.63
C THR A 18 24.96 13.83 -2.72
N VAL A 19 25.50 14.00 -3.94
CA VAL A 19 26.93 14.31 -4.13
C VAL A 19 27.36 15.55 -3.34
N LYS A 20 26.49 16.57 -3.26
CA LYS A 20 26.71 17.75 -2.41
C LYS A 20 26.85 17.39 -0.93
N ARG A 21 25.88 16.65 -0.37
CA ARG A 21 25.89 16.28 1.05
C ARG A 21 27.05 15.35 1.38
N PHE A 22 27.38 14.44 0.48
CA PHE A 22 28.53 13.54 0.60
C PHE A 22 29.84 14.33 0.67
N SER A 23 30.00 15.35 -0.17
CA SER A 23 31.14 16.26 -0.13
C SER A 23 31.26 17.02 1.19
N GLU A 24 30.12 17.46 1.76
CA GLU A 24 30.06 18.11 3.06
C GLU A 24 30.46 17.17 4.20
N LEU A 25 30.00 15.91 4.16
CA LEU A 25 30.35 14.86 5.14
C LEU A 25 31.86 14.54 5.13
N LEU A 26 32.46 14.48 3.94
CA LEU A 26 33.90 14.27 3.76
C LEU A 26 34.75 15.52 4.06
N GLY A 27 34.13 16.71 4.12
CA GLY A 27 34.84 17.98 4.27
C GLY A 27 35.69 18.35 3.05
N LEU A 28 35.35 17.81 1.87
CA LEU A 28 36.07 18.02 0.62
C LEU A 28 35.29 18.93 -0.35
N PRO A 29 35.93 19.51 -1.38
CA PRO A 29 35.24 20.22 -2.45
C PRO A 29 34.44 19.27 -3.35
N VAL A 30 33.24 19.69 -3.76
CA VAL A 30 32.33 18.90 -4.61
C VAL A 30 32.98 18.47 -5.92
N SER A 31 33.86 19.30 -6.48
CA SER A 31 34.61 18.99 -7.70
C SER A 31 35.54 17.79 -7.54
N GLN A 32 36.11 17.57 -6.35
CA GLN A 32 36.99 16.45 -6.06
C GLN A 32 36.19 15.14 -6.00
N VAL A 33 35.02 15.17 -5.34
CA VAL A 33 34.11 14.03 -5.25
C VAL A 33 33.57 13.64 -6.64
N ILE A 34 33.16 14.61 -7.45
CA ILE A 34 32.70 14.36 -8.84
C ILE A 34 33.84 13.76 -9.68
N THR A 35 35.08 14.22 -9.49
CA THR A 35 36.24 13.67 -10.20
C THR A 35 36.48 12.20 -9.87
N GLU A 36 36.32 11.82 -8.60
CA GLU A 36 36.50 10.43 -8.17
C GLU A 36 35.36 9.52 -8.64
N LEU A 37 34.12 10.02 -8.63
CA LEU A 37 32.97 9.35 -9.22
C LEU A 37 33.21 9.08 -10.72
N MET A 38 33.73 10.06 -11.47
CA MET A 38 34.05 9.89 -12.89
C MET A 38 35.15 8.85 -13.14
N LYS A 39 36.18 8.75 -12.28
CA LYS A 39 37.21 7.70 -12.39
C LYS A 39 36.64 6.31 -12.20
N ASN A 40 35.66 6.18 -11.30
CA ASN A 40 34.89 4.97 -11.07
C ASN A 40 33.77 4.75 -12.13
N LYS A 41 33.78 5.52 -13.22
CA LYS A 41 32.82 5.47 -14.35
C LYS A 41 31.39 5.84 -13.98
N ILE A 42 31.20 6.55 -12.87
CA ILE A 42 29.91 7.04 -12.40
C ILE A 42 29.83 8.52 -12.74
N MET A 43 28.95 8.86 -13.69
CA MET A 43 28.67 10.26 -14.03
C MET A 43 27.57 10.74 -13.11
N ALA A 44 27.93 11.63 -12.17
CA ALA A 44 26.98 12.21 -11.24
C ALA A 44 27.06 13.74 -11.21
N THR A 45 25.91 14.41 -11.13
CA THR A 45 25.85 15.87 -10.91
C THR A 45 25.72 16.23 -9.43
N ILE A 46 25.90 17.51 -9.07
CA ILE A 46 25.95 17.99 -7.67
C ILE A 46 24.73 17.56 -6.84
N ASN A 47 23.55 17.50 -7.47
CA ASN A 47 22.28 17.20 -6.81
C ASN A 47 21.82 15.75 -7.03
N GLU A 48 22.60 14.92 -7.71
CA GLU A 48 22.27 13.52 -7.90
C GLU A 48 22.57 12.70 -6.64
N GLU A 49 21.74 11.70 -6.40
CA GLU A 49 21.89 10.77 -5.29
C GLU A 49 22.75 9.58 -5.69
N ILE A 50 23.62 9.16 -4.78
CA ILE A 50 24.42 7.94 -4.87
C ILE A 50 24.08 7.03 -3.69
N ASP A 51 24.11 5.72 -3.93
CA ASP A 51 23.89 4.72 -2.88
C ASP A 51 25.11 4.59 -1.96
N PHE A 52 24.88 4.00 -0.78
CA PHE A 52 25.94 3.76 0.20
C PHE A 52 27.09 2.92 -0.36
N GLU A 53 26.82 1.93 -1.22
CA GLU A 53 27.86 1.07 -1.79
C GLU A 53 28.82 1.89 -2.66
N THR A 54 28.27 2.73 -3.54
CA THR A 54 29.04 3.67 -4.34
C THR A 54 29.77 4.67 -3.46
N ALA A 55 29.08 5.31 -2.51
CA ALA A 55 29.68 6.32 -1.64
C ALA A 55 30.80 5.72 -0.77
N SER A 56 30.67 4.48 -0.33
CA SER A 56 31.67 3.76 0.44
C SER A 56 32.94 3.48 -0.38
N ILE A 57 32.78 3.06 -1.64
CA ILE A 57 33.92 2.86 -2.56
C ILE A 57 34.67 4.17 -2.79
N ILE A 58 33.94 5.25 -3.10
CA ILE A 58 34.55 6.57 -3.35
C ILE A 58 35.23 7.13 -2.09
N ALA A 59 34.62 6.93 -0.92
CA ALA A 59 35.21 7.36 0.34
C ALA A 59 36.50 6.58 0.66
N GLN A 60 36.54 5.28 0.38
CA GLN A 60 37.75 4.46 0.53
C GLN A 60 38.88 4.93 -0.40
N ASP A 61 38.56 5.26 -1.65
CA ASP A 61 39.51 5.84 -2.62
C ASP A 61 40.05 7.21 -2.17
N LEU A 62 39.26 7.93 -1.37
CA LEU A 62 39.62 9.22 -0.76
C LEU A 62 40.21 9.07 0.66
N GLU A 63 40.60 7.86 1.06
CA GLU A 63 41.22 7.51 2.35
C GLU A 63 40.33 7.67 3.60
N PHE A 64 39.00 7.62 3.44
CA PHE A 64 38.02 7.62 4.53
C PHE A 64 37.46 6.22 4.80
N GLU A 65 37.28 5.90 6.07
CA GLU A 65 36.51 4.71 6.49
C GLU A 65 35.05 5.12 6.68
N THR A 66 34.13 4.33 6.12
CA THR A 66 32.70 4.63 6.13
C THR A 66 31.93 3.62 6.96
N GLU A 67 31.06 4.10 7.83
CA GLU A 67 30.05 3.28 8.50
C GLU A 67 28.67 3.67 7.97
N LYS A 68 27.79 2.68 7.79
CA LYS A 68 26.42 2.96 7.37
C LYS A 68 25.69 3.64 8.52
N ASP A 69 25.33 4.91 8.33
CA ASP A 69 24.49 5.60 9.29
C ASP A 69 23.06 5.07 9.16
N ILE A 70 22.59 4.38 10.19
CA ILE A 70 21.22 3.90 10.29
C ILE A 70 20.33 5.01 10.88
N GLU A 71 20.93 6.07 11.45
CA GLU A 71 20.23 7.10 12.24
C GLU A 71 19.96 8.42 11.48
N ASP A 72 20.68 8.75 10.38
CA ASP A 72 20.58 10.07 9.71
C ASP A 72 19.64 10.13 8.47
N SER A 73 18.75 9.15 8.30
CA SER A 73 17.47 9.44 7.66
C SER A 73 16.51 9.81 8.77
N GLY A 74 16.24 11.11 8.96
CA GLY A 74 15.51 11.71 10.10
C GLY A 74 14.08 11.21 10.37
N GLU A 75 13.64 10.16 9.70
CA GLU A 75 12.58 9.27 10.15
C GLU A 75 13.12 7.86 9.88
N GLU A 76 13.23 7.00 10.89
CA GLU A 76 13.51 5.58 10.67
C GLU A 76 12.44 5.05 9.69
N MET A 77 12.81 4.89 8.41
CA MET A 77 11.95 4.20 7.45
C MET A 77 11.89 2.75 7.89
N LEU A 78 10.87 2.44 8.71
CA LEU A 78 10.57 1.09 9.14
C LEU A 78 10.11 0.29 7.93
N ASP A 79 10.76 -0.84 7.68
CA ASP A 79 10.25 -1.81 6.71
C ASP A 79 8.82 -2.22 7.07
N LEU A 80 8.00 -2.52 6.07
CA LEU A 80 6.60 -2.90 6.23
C LEU A 80 6.42 -4.03 7.27
N GLU A 81 7.38 -4.96 7.33
CA GLU A 81 7.40 -6.07 8.29
C GLU A 81 7.54 -5.60 9.74
N LYS A 82 8.40 -4.60 10.01
CA LYS A 82 8.58 -4.03 11.36
C LYS A 82 7.33 -3.27 11.80
N VAL A 83 6.72 -2.52 10.88
CA VAL A 83 5.43 -1.83 11.10
C VAL A 83 4.34 -2.84 11.49
N ILE A 84 4.30 -3.99 10.81
CA ILE A 84 3.35 -5.07 11.10
C ILE A 84 3.63 -5.69 12.48
N GLU A 85 4.89 -5.94 12.82
CA GLU A 85 5.29 -6.55 14.09
C GLU A 85 4.96 -5.65 15.29
N ILE A 86 5.26 -4.35 15.22
CA ILE A 86 4.89 -3.37 16.26
C ILE A 86 3.38 -3.42 16.51
N CYS A 87 2.58 -3.38 15.44
CA CYS A 87 1.12 -3.45 15.53
C CYS A 87 0.61 -4.77 16.10
N LYS A 88 1.33 -5.89 15.91
CA LYS A 88 0.96 -7.18 16.46
C LYS A 88 1.21 -7.21 17.98
N GLN A 89 2.37 -6.73 18.42
CA GLN A 89 2.72 -6.63 19.83
C GLN A 89 1.76 -5.72 20.59
N GLU A 90 1.29 -4.63 19.97
CA GLU A 90 0.28 -3.75 20.55
C GLU A 90 -1.08 -4.43 20.72
N LYS A 91 -1.54 -5.17 19.70
CA LYS A 91 -2.76 -5.97 19.79
C LYS A 91 -2.69 -6.95 20.95
N GLU A 92 -1.55 -7.60 21.15
CA GLU A 92 -1.31 -8.54 22.26
C GLU A 92 -1.27 -7.82 23.62
N SER A 93 -0.73 -6.60 23.67
CA SER A 93 -0.67 -5.80 24.91
C SER A 93 -2.03 -5.30 25.40
N GLY A 94 -2.98 -5.06 24.48
CA GLY A 94 -4.35 -4.63 24.76
C GLY A 94 -4.50 -3.22 25.35
N LYS A 95 -3.41 -2.46 25.53
CA LYS A 95 -3.45 -1.14 26.19
C LYS A 95 -3.88 -0.05 25.20
N ASN A 96 -4.70 0.89 25.67
CA ASN A 96 -5.16 2.09 24.94
C ASN A 96 -5.85 1.86 23.58
N LEU A 97 -6.21 0.61 23.24
CA LEU A 97 -6.83 0.28 21.97
C LEU A 97 -8.28 0.79 21.88
N LYS A 98 -8.59 1.61 20.87
CA LYS A 98 -9.94 2.05 20.52
C LYS A 98 -10.36 1.56 19.13
N PRO A 99 -11.67 1.42 18.84
CA PRO A 99 -12.16 1.06 17.52
C PRO A 99 -11.69 2.04 16.46
N ARG A 100 -11.26 1.53 15.30
CA ARG A 100 -10.83 2.34 14.15
C ARG A 100 -11.64 2.00 12.89
N PRO A 101 -11.71 2.91 11.91
CA PRO A 101 -12.31 2.63 10.61
C PRO A 101 -11.67 1.39 9.94
N PRO A 102 -12.47 0.50 9.32
CA PRO A 102 -11.94 -0.58 8.49
C PRO A 102 -11.24 -0.01 7.25
N VAL A 103 -10.18 -0.69 6.86
CA VAL A 103 -9.43 -0.42 5.63
C VAL A 103 -9.75 -1.54 4.66
N VAL A 104 -10.27 -1.17 3.51
CA VAL A 104 -10.86 -2.08 2.54
C VAL A 104 -10.12 -1.96 1.22
N THR A 105 -9.65 -3.08 0.68
CA THR A 105 -9.08 -3.14 -0.67
C THR A 105 -10.06 -3.80 -1.62
N ILE A 106 -10.07 -3.38 -2.89
CA ILE A 106 -10.93 -3.98 -3.92
C ILE A 106 -10.08 -4.77 -4.91
N LEU A 107 -10.40 -6.06 -5.05
CA LEU A 107 -9.67 -7.03 -5.85
C LEU A 107 -10.59 -7.71 -6.86
N GLY A 108 -10.02 -8.37 -7.86
CA GLY A 108 -10.76 -9.12 -8.88
C GLY A 108 -10.15 -9.00 -10.28
N HIS A 109 -10.70 -9.73 -11.24
CA HIS A 109 -10.24 -9.75 -12.64
C HIS A 109 -10.36 -8.38 -13.34
N VAL A 110 -9.58 -8.20 -14.40
CA VAL A 110 -9.72 -7.05 -15.32
C VAL A 110 -11.15 -6.98 -15.87
N ASP A 111 -11.66 -5.77 -16.09
CA ASP A 111 -13.01 -5.51 -16.61
C ASP A 111 -14.21 -6.02 -15.78
N HIS A 112 -13.98 -6.50 -14.56
CA HIS A 112 -15.05 -6.80 -13.60
C HIS A 112 -15.67 -5.54 -12.98
N GLY A 113 -15.17 -4.35 -13.33
CA GLY A 113 -15.73 -3.07 -12.93
C GLY A 113 -15.33 -2.62 -11.52
N LYS A 114 -14.12 -2.97 -11.06
CA LYS A 114 -13.55 -2.50 -9.78
C LYS A 114 -13.55 -0.96 -9.68
N THR A 115 -12.95 -0.28 -10.66
CA THR A 115 -12.91 1.19 -10.70
C THR A 115 -14.31 1.80 -10.83
N SER A 116 -15.18 1.18 -11.61
CA SER A 116 -16.59 1.63 -11.72
C SER A 116 -17.34 1.49 -10.39
N LEU A 117 -17.10 0.42 -9.64
CA LEU A 117 -17.70 0.20 -8.33
C LEU A 117 -17.18 1.22 -7.31
N LEU A 118 -15.87 1.49 -7.31
CA LEU A 118 -15.28 2.55 -6.48
C LEU A 118 -15.88 3.92 -6.82
N ASP A 119 -15.98 4.27 -8.11
CA ASP A 119 -16.60 5.51 -8.56
C ASP A 119 -18.09 5.59 -8.16
N ALA A 120 -18.80 4.48 -8.20
CA ALA A 120 -20.20 4.41 -7.79
C ALA A 120 -20.35 4.64 -6.27
N ILE A 121 -19.49 4.00 -5.47
CA ILE A 121 -19.37 4.21 -4.01
C ILE A 121 -19.00 5.66 -3.69
N ARG A 122 -18.12 6.29 -4.48
CA ARG A 122 -17.74 7.70 -4.34
C ARG A 122 -18.91 8.63 -4.65
N LYS A 123 -19.70 8.35 -5.68
CA LYS A 123 -20.84 9.19 -6.06
C LYS A 123 -21.99 9.13 -5.05
N THR A 124 -22.20 8.00 -4.38
CA THR A 124 -23.19 7.89 -3.30
C THR A 124 -22.74 8.57 -2.00
N SER A 125 -21.43 8.75 -1.80
CA SER A 125 -20.84 9.44 -0.64
C SER A 125 -20.37 10.83 -1.04
N VAL A 126 -21.17 11.86 -0.77
CA VAL A 126 -21.07 13.31 -1.13
C VAL A 126 -19.67 13.98 -1.01
N VAL A 127 -18.65 13.46 -1.68
CA VAL A 127 -17.31 14.05 -1.79
C VAL A 127 -17.00 14.12 -3.27
N SER A 128 -17.31 15.29 -3.83
CA SER A 128 -17.13 15.64 -5.24
C SER A 128 -15.67 15.58 -5.67
N GLY A 129 -15.40 14.95 -6.80
CA GLY A 129 -14.20 15.23 -7.61
C GLY A 129 -13.45 14.00 -8.09
N GLU A 130 -13.92 13.37 -9.18
CA GLU A 130 -13.13 12.90 -10.32
C GLU A 130 -13.95 11.87 -11.12
N ALA A 131 -14.00 12.06 -12.43
CA ALA A 131 -14.71 11.20 -13.36
C ALA A 131 -13.75 10.18 -14.01
N GLY A 132 -14.08 8.89 -13.88
CA GLY A 132 -14.04 7.90 -14.95
C GLY A 132 -12.76 7.79 -15.78
N GLY A 133 -11.85 6.92 -15.32
CA GLY A 133 -10.71 6.40 -16.09
C GLY A 133 -10.25 5.05 -15.50
N ILE A 134 -9.32 4.36 -16.17
CA ILE A 134 -8.68 3.14 -15.64
C ILE A 134 -7.77 3.48 -14.44
N THR A 135 -7.84 2.73 -13.34
CA THR A 135 -6.96 2.93 -12.18
C THR A 135 -5.53 2.51 -12.53
N GLN A 136 -4.61 3.48 -12.61
CA GLN A 136 -3.16 3.25 -12.82
C GLN A 136 -2.31 3.49 -11.56
N HIS A 137 -2.91 4.05 -10.51
CA HIS A 137 -2.26 4.48 -9.26
C HIS A 137 -3.03 4.00 -8.05
N ILE A 138 -2.35 3.70 -6.93
CA ILE A 138 -3.00 3.41 -5.65
C ILE A 138 -3.63 4.69 -5.09
N LYS A 139 -4.95 4.69 -4.94
CA LYS A 139 -5.70 5.82 -4.35
C LYS A 139 -6.40 5.41 -3.06
N ALA A 140 -6.44 6.35 -2.11
CA ALA A 140 -7.07 6.20 -0.81
C ALA A 140 -8.25 7.15 -0.67
N TYR A 141 -9.41 6.67 -0.21
CA TYR A 141 -10.54 7.57 0.09
C TYR A 141 -11.46 7.05 1.19
N GLN A 142 -12.17 7.95 1.87
CA GLN A 142 -13.11 7.61 2.94
C GLN A 142 -14.57 7.80 2.52
N VAL A 143 -15.41 6.88 2.98
CA VAL A 143 -16.86 6.90 2.80
C VAL A 143 -17.51 6.80 4.16
N LYS A 144 -18.59 7.56 4.37
CA LYS A 144 -19.35 7.51 5.62
C LYS A 144 -20.66 6.76 5.43
N LYS A 145 -20.88 5.70 6.21
CA LYS A 145 -22.13 4.91 6.23
C LYS A 145 -22.59 4.74 7.68
N LYS A 146 -23.85 5.09 7.96
CA LYS A 146 -24.46 5.01 9.31
C LYS A 146 -23.62 5.68 10.43
N GLY A 147 -22.91 6.75 10.10
CA GLY A 147 -22.03 7.44 11.06
C GLY A 147 -20.62 6.86 11.20
N GLN A 148 -20.38 5.65 10.67
CA GLN A 148 -19.07 5.00 10.66
C GLN A 148 -18.31 5.32 9.36
N LEU A 149 -16.98 5.43 9.44
CA LEU A 149 -16.11 5.66 8.29
C LEU A 149 -15.57 4.33 7.76
N ILE A 150 -15.45 4.22 6.45
CA ILE A 150 -14.83 3.09 5.75
C ILE A 150 -13.77 3.69 4.83
N THR A 151 -12.53 3.19 4.89
CA THR A 151 -11.46 3.67 4.03
C THR A 151 -11.17 2.67 2.94
N PHE A 152 -11.25 3.08 1.68
CA PHE A 152 -10.98 2.26 0.52
C PHE A 152 -9.57 2.53 -0.02
N ILE A 153 -8.88 1.45 -0.40
CA ILE A 153 -7.64 1.44 -1.17
C ILE A 153 -7.98 0.90 -2.56
N ASP A 154 -7.88 1.75 -3.58
CA ASP A 154 -7.99 1.36 -4.97
C ASP A 154 -6.66 0.79 -5.44
N THR A 155 -6.60 -0.50 -5.76
CA THR A 155 -5.40 -1.14 -6.30
C THR A 155 -5.57 -1.45 -7.79
N PRO A 156 -4.53 -1.24 -8.64
CA PRO A 156 -4.58 -1.62 -10.04
C PRO A 156 -4.84 -3.11 -10.25
N GLY A 157 -5.73 -3.45 -11.18
CA GLY A 157 -6.16 -4.83 -11.43
C GLY A 157 -5.29 -5.66 -12.37
N HIS A 158 -4.31 -5.06 -13.05
CA HIS A 158 -3.50 -5.73 -14.08
C HIS A 158 -2.40 -6.61 -13.46
N GLU A 159 -2.09 -7.75 -14.09
CA GLU A 159 -1.12 -8.75 -13.62
C GLU A 159 0.28 -8.18 -13.37
N ALA A 160 0.69 -7.19 -14.17
CA ALA A 160 1.92 -6.42 -14.01
C ALA A 160 2.05 -5.65 -12.68
N PHE A 161 1.00 -5.59 -11.85
CA PHE A 161 0.98 -4.88 -10.55
C PHE A 161 0.77 -5.82 -9.35
N SER A 162 1.18 -7.08 -9.45
CA SER A 162 1.13 -8.07 -8.35
C SER A 162 1.73 -7.53 -7.04
N ALA A 163 2.89 -6.89 -7.09
CA ALA A 163 3.56 -6.28 -5.93
C ALA A 163 2.78 -5.09 -5.32
N MET A 164 1.94 -4.40 -6.09
CA MET A 164 1.05 -3.36 -5.56
C MET A 164 -0.20 -3.95 -4.91
N ARG A 165 -0.73 -5.06 -5.47
CA ARG A 165 -1.82 -5.82 -4.83
C ARG A 165 -1.37 -6.41 -3.50
N GLU A 166 -0.18 -6.99 -3.44
CA GLU A 166 0.38 -7.57 -2.21
C GLU A 166 0.52 -6.50 -1.12
N ARG A 167 1.00 -5.29 -1.47
CA ARG A 167 1.05 -4.16 -0.55
C ARG A 167 -0.33 -3.68 -0.11
N GLY A 168 -1.26 -3.47 -1.04
CA GLY A 168 -2.61 -3.01 -0.70
C GLY A 168 -3.37 -3.99 0.18
N VAL A 169 -3.14 -5.29 0.01
CA VAL A 169 -3.76 -6.35 0.80
C VAL A 169 -3.11 -6.51 2.18
N ASN A 170 -1.79 -6.39 2.29
CA ASN A 170 -1.12 -6.38 3.60
C ASN A 170 -1.54 -5.20 4.49
N ILE A 171 -1.98 -4.09 3.88
CA ILE A 171 -2.44 -2.89 4.59
C ILE A 171 -3.93 -2.98 4.92
N ALA A 172 -4.72 -3.61 4.06
CA ALA A 172 -6.16 -3.73 4.23
C ALA A 172 -6.52 -4.73 5.34
N GLY A 173 -7.54 -4.38 6.12
CA GLY A 173 -8.15 -5.29 7.09
C GLY A 173 -9.23 -6.17 6.47
N ILE A 174 -9.83 -5.72 5.35
CA ILE A 174 -10.90 -6.43 4.63
C ILE A 174 -10.61 -6.36 3.12
N ALA A 175 -10.90 -7.43 2.40
CA ALA A 175 -10.88 -7.46 0.94
C ALA A 175 -12.31 -7.55 0.36
N VAL A 176 -12.59 -6.76 -0.68
CA VAL A 176 -13.79 -6.90 -1.50
C VAL A 176 -13.41 -7.57 -2.81
N LEU A 177 -13.88 -8.80 -3.01
CA LEU A 177 -13.68 -9.55 -4.25
C LEU A 177 -14.78 -9.22 -5.25
N VAL A 178 -14.44 -8.54 -6.35
CA VAL A 178 -15.37 -8.16 -7.41
C VAL A 178 -15.39 -9.21 -8.51
N VAL A 179 -16.56 -9.83 -8.70
CA VAL A 179 -16.79 -10.81 -9.77
C VAL A 179 -17.95 -10.35 -10.63
N ALA A 180 -17.76 -10.29 -11.95
CA ALA A 180 -18.81 -9.85 -12.85
C ALA A 180 -19.81 -10.99 -13.11
N ALA A 181 -21.11 -10.69 -13.04
CA ALA A 181 -22.18 -11.67 -13.23
C ALA A 181 -22.29 -12.20 -14.66
N ASP A 182 -21.83 -11.43 -15.65
CA ASP A 182 -21.78 -11.80 -17.07
C ASP A 182 -20.57 -12.70 -17.40
N ASP A 183 -19.46 -12.52 -16.68
CA ASP A 183 -18.21 -13.21 -16.95
C ASP A 183 -18.01 -14.45 -16.05
N GLY A 184 -18.19 -14.27 -14.74
CA GLY A 184 -17.95 -15.29 -13.71
C GLY A 184 -16.52 -15.30 -13.19
N VAL A 185 -16.12 -16.43 -12.61
CA VAL A 185 -14.77 -16.59 -12.06
C VAL A 185 -13.77 -16.81 -13.20
N ARG A 186 -12.62 -16.12 -13.09
CA ARG A 186 -11.55 -16.08 -14.09
C ARG A 186 -10.21 -16.44 -13.44
N PRO A 187 -9.17 -16.79 -14.20
CA PRO A 187 -7.87 -17.19 -13.64
C PRO A 187 -7.30 -16.20 -12.61
N GLN A 188 -7.33 -14.90 -12.91
CA GLN A 188 -6.89 -13.86 -11.97
C GLN A 188 -7.76 -13.78 -10.70
N THR A 189 -9.05 -14.09 -10.80
CA THR A 189 -9.92 -14.19 -9.62
C THR A 189 -9.49 -15.36 -8.74
N LYS A 190 -9.12 -16.50 -9.33
CA LYS A 190 -8.64 -17.68 -8.58
C LYS A 190 -7.33 -17.39 -7.84
N GLU A 191 -6.38 -16.72 -8.49
CA GLU A 191 -5.14 -16.27 -7.85
C GLU A 191 -5.41 -15.37 -6.65
N VAL A 192 -6.35 -14.42 -6.79
CA VAL A 192 -6.77 -13.56 -5.69
C VAL A 192 -7.42 -14.36 -4.57
N ILE A 193 -8.29 -15.32 -4.89
CA ILE A 193 -8.96 -16.17 -3.89
C ILE A 193 -7.92 -16.98 -3.11
N GLU A 194 -6.95 -17.58 -3.78
CA GLU A 194 -5.87 -18.34 -3.15
C GLU A 194 -5.06 -17.48 -2.18
N TYR A 195 -4.67 -16.29 -2.63
CA TYR A 195 -3.94 -15.34 -1.81
C TYR A 195 -4.73 -14.87 -0.58
N LEU A 196 -6.02 -14.55 -0.74
CA LEU A 196 -6.89 -14.14 0.38
C LEU A 196 -7.03 -15.26 1.43
N LYS A 197 -7.11 -16.51 0.99
CA LYS A 197 -7.17 -17.68 1.87
C LYS A 197 -5.86 -17.92 2.61
N GLU A 198 -4.74 -17.86 1.90
CA GLU A 198 -3.41 -18.05 2.48
C GLU A 198 -3.14 -17.02 3.59
N LYS A 199 -3.48 -15.76 3.32
CA LYS A 199 -3.31 -14.65 4.28
C LYS A 199 -4.44 -14.53 5.30
N LYS A 200 -5.49 -15.35 5.20
CA LYS A 200 -6.69 -15.36 6.06
C LYS A 200 -7.35 -13.98 6.16
N ILE A 201 -7.52 -13.32 5.03
CA ILE A 201 -8.05 -11.97 4.99
C ILE A 201 -9.58 -12.01 4.93
N PRO A 202 -10.27 -11.32 5.85
CA PRO A 202 -11.72 -11.23 5.84
C PRO A 202 -12.21 -10.70 4.48
N THR A 203 -13.09 -11.46 3.84
CA THR A 203 -13.48 -11.22 2.44
C THR A 203 -14.97 -11.01 2.33
N VAL A 204 -15.37 -10.01 1.54
CA VAL A 204 -16.76 -9.77 1.09
C VAL A 204 -16.80 -9.88 -0.43
N VAL A 205 -17.77 -10.61 -0.97
CA VAL A 205 -17.91 -10.76 -2.43
C VAL A 205 -18.90 -9.72 -2.98
N ALA A 206 -18.48 -8.98 -3.99
CA ALA A 206 -19.34 -8.08 -4.76
C ALA A 206 -19.60 -8.70 -6.15
N ILE A 207 -20.81 -9.21 -6.37
CA ILE A 207 -21.22 -9.74 -7.68
C ILE A 207 -21.72 -8.56 -8.52
N ASN A 208 -20.88 -8.06 -9.42
CA ASN A 208 -21.10 -6.84 -10.19
C ASN A 208 -21.82 -7.09 -11.53
N LYS A 209 -22.33 -6.02 -12.14
CA LYS A 209 -23.01 -6.03 -13.46
C LYS A 209 -24.30 -6.85 -13.49
N VAL A 210 -25.04 -6.90 -12.38
CA VAL A 210 -26.37 -7.57 -12.32
C VAL A 210 -27.44 -6.89 -13.16
N ASP A 211 -27.14 -5.72 -13.73
CA ASP A 211 -28.03 -5.01 -14.67
C ASP A 211 -28.02 -5.57 -16.09
N LYS A 212 -27.06 -6.43 -16.43
CA LYS A 212 -26.96 -6.99 -17.78
C LYS A 212 -27.95 -8.14 -17.98
N PRO A 213 -28.57 -8.27 -19.16
CA PRO A 213 -29.47 -9.39 -19.45
C PRO A 213 -28.74 -10.74 -19.46
N GLU A 214 -27.44 -10.75 -19.80
CA GLU A 214 -26.59 -11.94 -19.72
C GLU A 214 -26.07 -12.27 -18.30
N ALA A 215 -26.44 -11.48 -17.28
CA ALA A 215 -25.98 -11.69 -15.91
C ALA A 215 -26.52 -13.00 -15.33
N ASN A 216 -25.61 -13.86 -14.84
CA ASN A 216 -25.96 -15.10 -14.18
C ASN A 216 -25.30 -15.20 -12.80
N VAL A 217 -25.97 -14.61 -11.81
CA VAL A 217 -25.52 -14.62 -10.41
C VAL A 217 -25.36 -16.03 -9.86
N GLN A 218 -26.30 -16.93 -10.16
CA GLN A 218 -26.27 -18.31 -9.65
C GLN A 218 -25.03 -19.06 -10.12
N LYS A 219 -24.65 -18.89 -11.39
CA LYS A 219 -23.42 -19.46 -11.93
C LYS A 219 -22.19 -18.93 -11.19
N VAL A 220 -22.12 -17.63 -10.93
CA VAL A 220 -21.00 -17.05 -10.16
C VAL A 220 -20.93 -17.62 -8.75
N LYS A 221 -22.06 -17.79 -8.07
CA LYS A 221 -22.13 -18.40 -6.73
C LYS A 221 -21.61 -19.85 -6.74
N GLN A 222 -21.95 -20.64 -7.78
CA GLN A 222 -21.42 -21.99 -7.98
C GLN A 222 -19.90 -22.00 -8.18
N GLU A 223 -19.41 -21.18 -9.12
CA GLU A 223 -17.98 -21.13 -9.43
C GLU A 223 -17.13 -20.66 -8.23
N LEU A 224 -17.64 -19.71 -7.45
CA LEU A 224 -17.00 -19.28 -6.20
C LEU A 224 -16.91 -20.43 -5.18
N ALA A 225 -17.98 -21.21 -5.03
CA ALA A 225 -17.98 -22.36 -4.14
C ALA A 225 -16.99 -23.45 -4.60
N ASP A 226 -16.87 -23.69 -5.90
CA ASP A 226 -15.90 -24.63 -6.48
C ASP A 226 -14.45 -24.17 -6.23
N ASP A 227 -14.20 -22.86 -6.29
CA ASP A 227 -12.91 -22.25 -5.91
C ASP A 227 -12.77 -22.04 -4.38
N GLY A 228 -13.72 -22.57 -3.60
CA GLY A 228 -13.73 -22.69 -2.15
C GLY A 228 -14.03 -21.40 -1.39
N ILE A 229 -14.75 -20.46 -2.01
CA ILE A 229 -15.42 -19.34 -1.33
C ILE A 229 -16.90 -19.74 -1.17
N LEU A 230 -17.25 -20.25 0.01
CA LEU A 230 -18.62 -20.61 0.33
C LEU A 230 -19.37 -19.40 0.89
N LEU A 231 -20.44 -18.99 0.21
CA LEU A 231 -21.25 -17.84 0.59
C LEU A 231 -22.21 -18.17 1.74
N GLU A 232 -22.56 -17.16 2.54
CA GLU A 232 -23.47 -17.29 3.69
C GLU A 232 -24.82 -17.94 3.32
N GLU A 233 -25.38 -17.59 2.17
CA GLU A 233 -26.65 -18.16 1.68
C GLU A 233 -26.62 -19.68 1.55
N TRP A 234 -25.44 -20.27 1.37
CA TRP A 234 -25.22 -21.70 1.20
C TRP A 234 -24.55 -22.33 2.44
N GLY A 235 -24.64 -21.66 3.59
CA GLY A 235 -24.09 -22.12 4.86
C GLY A 235 -22.61 -21.84 5.04
N GLY A 236 -22.03 -20.94 4.24
CA GLY A 236 -20.65 -20.46 4.42
C GLY A 236 -20.53 -19.25 5.33
N GLU A 237 -19.33 -18.67 5.36
CA GLU A 237 -18.97 -17.52 6.21
C GLU A 237 -18.82 -16.21 5.41
N VAL A 238 -18.72 -16.32 4.08
CA VAL A 238 -18.43 -15.16 3.21
C VAL A 238 -19.73 -14.46 2.83
N LEU A 239 -19.84 -13.18 3.21
CA LEU A 239 -20.95 -12.33 2.79
C LEU A 239 -20.84 -11.98 1.31
N SER A 240 -21.98 -11.93 0.62
CA SER A 240 -22.05 -11.46 -0.76
C SER A 240 -23.08 -10.36 -0.93
N ALA A 241 -22.77 -9.39 -1.79
CA ALA A 241 -23.71 -8.37 -2.24
C ALA A 241 -23.80 -8.36 -3.77
N GLU A 242 -25.03 -8.36 -4.28
CA GLU A 242 -25.33 -8.20 -5.69
C GLU A 242 -25.37 -6.72 -6.04
N VAL A 243 -24.48 -6.27 -6.92
CA VAL A 243 -24.27 -4.85 -7.22
C VAL A 243 -24.34 -4.52 -8.70
N SER A 244 -24.84 -3.34 -9.01
CA SER A 244 -24.66 -2.71 -10.33
C SER A 244 -23.98 -1.37 -10.12
N ALA A 245 -22.68 -1.31 -10.40
CA ALA A 245 -21.92 -0.06 -10.39
C ALA A 245 -22.50 0.98 -11.36
N LYS A 246 -23.07 0.54 -12.49
CA LYS A 246 -23.65 1.43 -13.51
C LYS A 246 -24.98 2.03 -13.07
N GLN A 247 -25.85 1.24 -12.43
CA GLN A 247 -27.16 1.69 -11.98
C GLN A 247 -27.19 2.16 -10.52
N ASN A 248 -26.04 2.19 -9.83
CA ASN A 248 -25.92 2.45 -8.39
C ASN A 248 -26.84 1.56 -7.52
N LYS A 249 -27.01 0.28 -7.90
CA LYS A 249 -27.84 -0.66 -7.15
C LYS A 249 -26.99 -1.56 -6.27
N GLY A 250 -27.49 -1.89 -5.08
CA GLY A 250 -26.84 -2.84 -4.16
C GLY A 250 -25.61 -2.31 -3.42
N ILE A 251 -25.14 -1.10 -3.73
CA ILE A 251 -23.97 -0.48 -3.09
C ILE A 251 -24.18 -0.31 -1.58
N ASP A 252 -25.38 0.10 -1.18
CA ASP A 252 -25.70 0.24 0.23
C ASP A 252 -25.60 -1.08 1.00
N GLY A 253 -26.07 -2.18 0.39
CA GLY A 253 -25.94 -3.52 0.96
C GLY A 253 -24.48 -3.95 1.07
N LEU A 254 -23.67 -3.70 0.04
CA LEU A 254 -22.23 -3.97 0.08
C LEU A 254 -21.54 -3.23 1.23
N LEU A 255 -21.83 -1.94 1.42
CA LEU A 255 -21.27 -1.15 2.52
C LEU A 255 -21.72 -1.68 3.89
N GLU A 256 -22.95 -2.17 4.00
CA GLU A 256 -23.45 -2.80 5.24
C GLU A 256 -22.76 -4.13 5.54
N SER A 257 -22.54 -4.98 4.53
CA SER A 257 -21.77 -6.21 4.68
C SER A 257 -20.33 -5.95 5.12
N ILE A 258 -19.68 -4.93 4.55
CA ILE A 258 -18.33 -4.51 4.96
C ILE A 258 -18.29 -4.08 6.43
N LEU A 259 -19.27 -3.28 6.87
CA LEU A 259 -19.36 -2.86 8.27
C LEU A 259 -19.61 -4.05 9.21
N LEU A 260 -20.45 -5.00 8.80
CA LEU A 260 -20.72 -6.21 9.59
C LEU A 260 -19.45 -7.04 9.79
N VAL A 261 -18.68 -7.27 8.73
CA VAL A 261 -17.37 -7.94 8.83
C VAL A 261 -16.41 -7.14 9.72
N ALA A 262 -16.39 -5.81 9.60
CA ALA A 262 -15.54 -4.97 10.43
C ALA A 262 -15.90 -5.02 11.93
N GLU A 263 -17.18 -5.18 12.27
CA GLU A 263 -17.64 -5.35 13.64
C GLU A 263 -17.20 -6.69 14.23
N ILE A 264 -17.24 -7.77 13.43
CA ILE A 264 -16.77 -9.11 13.82
C ILE A 264 -15.25 -9.12 14.04
N GLU A 265 -14.50 -8.56 13.09
CA GLU A 265 -13.03 -8.47 13.14
C GLU A 265 -12.53 -7.50 14.23
N TYR A 266 -13.39 -6.59 14.66
CA TYR A 266 -13.17 -5.64 15.74
C TYR A 266 -11.83 -4.89 15.63
N PHE A 267 -11.63 -4.20 14.50
CA PHE A 267 -10.41 -3.47 14.23
C PHE A 267 -10.16 -2.35 15.27
N LYS A 268 -9.00 -2.41 15.93
CA LYS A 268 -8.55 -1.38 16.89
C LYS A 268 -7.21 -0.75 16.49
N ALA A 269 -6.95 0.43 17.07
CA ALA A 269 -5.64 1.08 17.09
C ALA A 269 -5.40 1.76 18.45
N ASP A 270 -4.13 1.95 18.81
CA ASP A 270 -3.72 2.88 19.86
C ASP A 270 -3.67 4.30 19.29
N TYR A 271 -4.31 5.24 19.98
CA TYR A 271 -4.40 6.64 19.59
C TYR A 271 -3.42 7.54 20.37
N LYS A 272 -2.61 6.97 21.27
CA LYS A 272 -1.70 7.70 22.15
C LYS A 272 -0.23 7.53 21.81
N ARG A 273 0.11 6.65 20.87
CA ARG A 273 1.50 6.38 20.45
C ARG A 273 1.97 7.36 19.38
N ASP A 274 3.25 7.29 19.06
CA ASP A 274 3.86 8.07 17.97
C ASP A 274 3.40 7.54 16.61
N ALA A 275 3.18 8.46 15.66
CA ALA A 275 2.55 8.17 14.38
C ALA A 275 3.39 7.25 13.47
N LEU A 276 2.72 6.28 12.88
CA LEU A 276 3.26 5.26 11.98
C LEU A 276 2.48 5.30 10.66
N ALA A 277 3.21 5.56 9.59
CA ALA A 277 2.64 5.63 8.25
C ALA A 277 3.27 4.58 7.34
N ILE A 278 2.49 4.15 6.34
CA ILE A 278 2.97 3.35 5.22
C ILE A 278 2.82 4.22 3.98
N VAL A 279 3.90 4.44 3.25
CA VAL A 279 3.85 5.16 1.97
C VAL A 279 3.24 4.22 0.93
N LEU A 280 2.12 4.64 0.32
CA LEU A 280 1.49 3.86 -0.76
C LEU A 280 2.14 4.15 -2.10
N GLU A 281 2.34 5.44 -2.40
CA GLU A 281 3.04 5.93 -3.59
C GLU A 281 3.78 7.23 -3.29
N SER A 282 4.92 7.44 -3.95
CA SER A 282 5.62 8.72 -3.96
C SER A 282 5.61 9.30 -5.38
N HIS A 283 5.29 10.59 -5.49
CA HIS A 283 5.26 11.30 -6.77
C HIS A 283 6.25 12.46 -6.74
N LEU A 284 6.97 12.63 -7.86
CA LEU A 284 7.86 13.76 -8.07
C LEU A 284 7.20 14.68 -9.12
N ASP A 285 6.65 15.81 -8.69
CA ASP A 285 6.11 16.84 -9.58
C ASP A 285 7.21 17.87 -9.86
N PRO A 286 7.63 18.11 -11.11
CA PRO A 286 8.71 19.06 -11.41
C PRO A 286 8.43 20.51 -10.99
N GLN A 287 7.17 20.89 -10.74
CA GLN A 287 6.77 22.25 -10.33
C GLN A 287 6.41 22.37 -8.85
N LYS A 288 6.44 21.27 -8.08
CA LYS A 288 6.14 21.25 -6.64
C LYS A 288 7.21 20.45 -5.90
N GLU A 289 7.50 20.79 -4.64
CA GLU A 289 8.33 19.93 -3.80
C GLU A 289 7.74 18.52 -3.74
N PRO A 290 8.54 17.43 -3.73
CA PRO A 290 8.05 16.05 -3.71
C PRO A 290 7.05 15.82 -2.57
N TRP A 291 5.92 15.17 -2.85
CA TRP A 291 4.88 14.91 -1.87
C TRP A 291 4.48 13.44 -1.95
N PRO A 292 4.83 12.64 -0.93
CA PRO A 292 4.40 11.26 -0.83
C PRO A 292 2.90 11.18 -0.52
N LEU A 293 2.20 10.22 -1.13
CA LEU A 293 0.89 9.79 -0.67
C LEU A 293 1.09 8.85 0.52
N PHE A 294 1.08 9.44 1.71
CA PHE A 294 1.13 8.69 2.96
C PHE A 294 -0.23 8.08 3.25
N TRP A 295 -0.25 6.77 3.45
CA TRP A 295 -1.29 6.16 4.25
C TRP A 295 -0.82 6.16 5.68
N LEU A 296 -1.31 7.12 6.46
CA LEU A 296 -1.30 6.97 7.91
C LEU A 296 -2.13 5.72 8.19
N LYS A 297 -1.49 4.67 8.71
CA LYS A 297 -2.23 3.56 9.30
C LYS A 297 -2.81 4.16 10.58
N PRO A 298 -4.09 4.56 10.63
CA PRO A 298 -4.56 5.43 11.72
C PRO A 298 -4.31 4.76 13.07
N GLU A 299 -3.63 5.32 14.06
CA GLU A 299 -2.80 6.53 14.17
C GLU A 299 -3.44 7.82 13.66
N HIS A 300 -4.50 8.19 14.40
CA HIS A 300 -5.49 9.25 14.22
C HIS A 300 -6.84 8.83 13.65
#